data_AF-A0A969YNG1-F1
#
_entry.id   AF-A0A969YNG1-F1
#
_cell.length_a   1.000
_cell.length_b   1.000
_cell.length_c   1.000
_cell.angle_alpha   90.00
_cell.angle_beta   90.00
_cell.angle_gamma   90.00
#
_symmetry.space_group_name_H-M   'P 1'
#
loop_
_entity.id
_entity.type
_entity.pdbx_description
1 polymer ?
#
loop_
_entity_poly.entity_id
_entity_poly.type
_entity_poly.pdbx_seq_one_letter_code
_entity_poly.pdbx_strand_id
1 'polypeptide(L)'
;VFLIHLGWKKGLQYSLVMMAGFLLFFAPWLIRNQTVLGKLMDDRLMINTLHHGMYPDFQYQENVRTYGYPYHFDPRSNEISQSMGAVIHEIGRHFREEPAKYLKWYLLGKPVAFWSWGIVQGDRDIFVYPVLETPYHGISFFEMTRDLSRQLHWVVVCLAAAASILIWFPLWSRSLQMDSLMVPRLIALLLLYFTLLHAVGLPCPRYAVPLRPLVFGMAFLFPFLAGKLISRKHPIDRFADESAV
;
A
#
# COMPACT_ATOMS: atom_id res chain seq x y z
N VAL A 1 -12.84 1.43 12.39
CA VAL A 1 -12.14 1.28 13.69
C VAL A 1 -12.94 1.86 14.84
N PHE A 2 -13.29 3.14 14.81
CA PHE A 2 -14.01 3.79 15.92
C PHE A 2 -15.36 3.15 16.26
N LEU A 3 -16.17 2.80 15.25
CA LEU A 3 -17.46 2.13 15.46
C LEU A 3 -17.32 0.75 16.14
N ILE A 4 -16.25 0.02 15.84
CA ILE A 4 -15.99 -1.33 16.37
C ILE A 4 -15.48 -1.25 17.82
N HIS A 5 -14.64 -0.26 18.14
CA HIS A 5 -14.01 -0.15 19.47
C HIS A 5 -14.81 0.67 20.48
N LEU A 6 -15.46 1.75 20.04
CA LEU A 6 -16.10 2.72 20.93
C LEU A 6 -17.63 2.60 20.92
N GLY A 7 -18.17 1.64 20.14
CA GLY A 7 -19.59 1.48 19.89
C GLY A 7 -20.15 2.52 18.91
N TRP A 8 -21.41 2.31 18.51
CA TRP A 8 -22.04 3.10 17.44
C TRP A 8 -22.09 4.61 17.74
N LYS A 9 -22.58 5.01 18.92
CA LYS A 9 -22.78 6.43 19.26
C LYS A 9 -21.47 7.21 19.34
N LYS A 10 -20.53 6.78 20.20
CA LYS A 10 -19.23 7.46 20.35
C LYS A 10 -18.39 7.31 19.09
N GLY A 11 -18.39 6.14 18.47
CA GLY A 11 -17.65 5.90 17.23
C GLY A 11 -18.08 6.80 16.08
N LEU A 12 -19.39 7.05 15.93
CA LEU A 12 -19.93 7.98 14.95
C LEU A 12 -19.49 9.41 15.27
N GLN A 13 -19.60 9.84 16.53
CA GLN A 13 -19.16 11.18 16.95
C GLN A 13 -17.69 11.42 16.60
N TYR A 14 -16.77 10.53 16.98
CA TYR A 14 -15.36 10.67 16.64
C TYR A 14 -15.10 10.68 15.13
N SER A 15 -15.81 9.83 14.37
CA SER A 15 -15.69 9.80 12.91
C SER A 15 -16.16 11.12 12.27
N LEU A 16 -17.24 11.71 12.79
CA LEU A 16 -17.73 13.01 12.34
C LEU A 16 -16.77 14.15 12.69
N VAL A 17 -16.19 14.14 13.90
CA VAL A 17 -15.17 15.13 14.28
C VAL A 17 -13.94 15.03 13.37
N MET A 18 -13.45 13.81 13.10
CA MET A 18 -12.34 13.63 12.16
C MET A 18 -12.69 14.08 10.75
N MET A 19 -13.90 13.77 10.27
CA MET A 19 -14.37 14.21 8.96
C MET A 19 -14.45 15.73 8.87
N ALA A 20 -15.00 16.38 9.90
CA ALA A 20 -15.09 17.83 9.99
C ALA A 20 -13.69 18.48 9.99
N GLY A 21 -12.74 17.91 10.76
CA GLY A 21 -11.35 18.36 10.74
C GLY A 21 -10.71 18.21 9.36
N PHE A 22 -10.87 17.06 8.70
CA PHE A 22 -10.39 16.85 7.34
C PHE A 22 -10.98 17.87 6.36
N LEU A 23 -12.31 18.06 6.38
CA LEU A 23 -12.99 19.02 5.52
C LEU A 23 -12.54 20.46 5.78
N LEU A 24 -12.29 20.83 7.04
CA LEU A 24 -11.79 22.16 7.37
C LEU A 24 -10.44 22.43 6.72
N PHE A 25 -9.52 21.45 6.69
CA PHE A 25 -8.22 21.58 6.04
C PHE A 25 -8.28 21.44 4.52
N PHE A 26 -9.18 20.60 4.01
CA PHE A 26 -9.28 20.30 2.57
C PHE A 26 -10.13 21.33 1.81
N ALA A 27 -11.12 21.95 2.46
CA ALA A 27 -12.02 22.91 1.84
C ALA A 27 -11.31 24.11 1.20
N PRO A 28 -10.26 24.73 1.79
CA PRO A 28 -9.51 25.79 1.12
C PRO A 28 -8.97 25.38 -0.26
N TRP A 29 -8.51 24.14 -0.40
CA TRP A 29 -8.05 23.60 -1.68
C TRP A 29 -9.19 23.42 -2.68
N LEU A 30 -10.34 22.90 -2.23
CA LEU A 30 -11.54 22.78 -3.06
C LEU A 30 -12.05 24.14 -3.54
N ILE A 31 -12.08 25.12 -2.64
CA ILE A 31 -12.46 26.51 -2.95
C ILE A 31 -11.48 27.07 -3.98
N ARG A 32 -10.17 26.92 -3.77
CA ARG A 32 -9.14 27.35 -4.72
C ARG A 32 -9.34 26.70 -6.10
N ASN A 33 -9.64 25.41 -6.16
CA ASN A 33 -9.86 24.74 -7.43
C ASN A 33 -11.11 25.27 -8.14
N GLN A 34 -12.20 25.49 -7.40
CA GLN A 34 -13.40 26.07 -7.97
C GLN A 34 -13.17 27.50 -8.48
N THR A 35 -12.42 28.33 -7.75
CA THR A 35 -12.19 29.73 -8.14
C THR A 35 -11.18 29.87 -9.29
N VAL A 36 -10.15 29.03 -9.33
CA VAL A 36 -9.07 29.14 -10.33
C VAL A 36 -9.36 28.30 -11.58
N LEU A 37 -9.90 27.09 -11.40
CA LEU A 37 -10.07 26.10 -12.48
C LEU A 37 -11.53 25.94 -12.91
N GLY A 38 -12.48 26.54 -12.19
CA GLY A 38 -13.92 26.37 -12.43
C GLY A 38 -14.46 24.98 -12.10
N LYS A 39 -13.65 24.13 -11.46
CA LYS A 39 -13.99 22.74 -11.11
C LYS A 39 -13.45 22.40 -9.73
N LEU A 40 -14.20 21.63 -8.95
CA LEU A 40 -13.75 21.17 -7.62
C LEU A 40 -12.61 20.15 -7.72
N MET A 41 -12.71 19.22 -8.67
CA MET A 41 -11.77 18.12 -8.90
C MET A 41 -11.46 18.00 -10.40
N ASP A 42 -10.25 17.55 -10.74
CA ASP A 42 -9.85 17.24 -12.12
C ASP A 42 -9.80 15.72 -12.33
N ASP A 43 -10.67 15.22 -13.20
CA ASP A 43 -10.79 13.78 -13.48
C ASP A 43 -9.60 13.22 -14.26
N ARG A 44 -8.79 14.07 -14.91
CA ARG A 44 -7.65 13.64 -15.73
C ARG A 44 -6.67 12.78 -14.95
N LEU A 45 -6.39 13.12 -13.69
CA LEU A 45 -5.47 12.36 -12.86
C LEU A 45 -6.00 10.94 -12.60
N MET A 46 -7.30 10.82 -12.34
CA MET A 46 -7.95 9.53 -12.11
C MET A 46 -7.98 8.69 -13.38
N ILE A 47 -8.35 9.31 -14.52
CA ILE A 47 -8.35 8.68 -15.85
C ILE A 47 -6.96 8.15 -16.18
N ASN A 48 -5.92 8.97 -16.07
CA ASN A 48 -4.54 8.57 -16.35
C ASN A 48 -4.05 7.47 -15.40
N THR A 49 -4.46 7.55 -14.14
CA THR A 49 -4.08 6.54 -13.12
C THR A 49 -4.68 5.17 -13.45
N LEU A 50 -5.95 5.10 -13.86
CA LEU A 50 -6.58 3.85 -14.27
C LEU A 50 -6.01 3.35 -15.60
N HIS A 51 -5.88 4.24 -16.58
CA HIS A 51 -5.37 3.92 -17.91
C HIS A 51 -3.95 3.39 -17.85
N HIS A 52 -3.02 4.10 -17.21
CA HIS A 52 -1.64 3.64 -17.09
C HIS A 52 -1.53 2.37 -16.25
N GLY A 53 -2.41 2.21 -15.25
CA GLY A 53 -2.43 1.04 -14.37
C GLY A 53 -3.01 -0.22 -15.02
N MET A 54 -3.70 -0.13 -16.15
CA MET A 54 -4.36 -1.30 -16.73
C MET A 54 -3.39 -2.30 -17.34
N TYR A 55 -2.22 -1.86 -17.80
CA TYR A 55 -1.23 -2.70 -18.48
C TYR A 55 -0.51 -3.66 -17.51
N PRO A 56 -0.67 -4.99 -17.66
CA PRO A 56 0.02 -5.96 -16.82
C PRO A 56 1.54 -5.82 -16.89
N ASP A 57 2.20 -5.97 -15.74
CA ASP A 57 3.66 -5.86 -15.58
C ASP A 57 4.27 -4.58 -16.15
N PHE A 58 3.44 -3.55 -16.32
CA PHE A 58 3.76 -2.27 -16.97
C PHE A 58 4.27 -2.42 -18.40
N GLN A 59 3.79 -3.42 -19.14
CA GLN A 59 4.19 -3.67 -20.52
C GLN A 59 2.99 -3.65 -21.46
N TYR A 60 3.19 -3.10 -22.66
CA TYR A 60 2.26 -3.19 -23.76
C TYR A 60 2.59 -4.45 -24.57
N GLN A 61 1.61 -5.34 -24.73
CA GLN A 61 1.75 -6.60 -25.48
C GLN A 61 2.99 -7.44 -25.08
N GLU A 62 3.30 -7.50 -23.78
CA GLU A 62 4.43 -8.28 -23.23
C GLU A 62 5.80 -7.89 -23.80
N ASN A 63 5.90 -6.67 -24.34
CA ASN A 63 7.13 -6.14 -24.87
C ASN A 63 7.92 -5.42 -23.77
N VAL A 64 9.02 -6.02 -23.33
CA VAL A 64 9.92 -5.48 -22.31
C VAL A 64 10.45 -4.08 -22.65
N ARG A 65 10.57 -3.72 -23.94
CA ARG A 65 11.00 -2.37 -24.36
C ARG A 65 10.02 -1.26 -23.97
N THR A 66 8.78 -1.63 -23.65
CA THR A 66 7.71 -0.70 -23.27
C THR A 66 7.56 -0.56 -21.76
N TYR A 67 8.39 -1.26 -20.98
CA TYR A 67 8.31 -1.32 -19.53
C TYR A 67 8.27 0.07 -18.90
N GLY A 68 7.33 0.27 -17.98
CA GLY A 68 7.12 1.50 -17.22
C GLY A 68 6.31 2.57 -17.94
N TYR A 69 6.34 2.58 -19.27
CA TYR A 69 5.61 3.53 -20.12
C TYR A 69 4.79 2.85 -21.24
N PRO A 70 3.99 1.80 -20.92
CA PRO A 70 3.32 0.99 -21.94
C PRO A 70 2.31 1.79 -22.78
N TYR A 71 1.66 2.76 -22.16
CA TYR A 71 0.69 3.65 -22.80
C TYR A 71 1.27 4.54 -23.91
N HIS A 72 2.59 4.73 -23.99
CA HIS A 72 3.22 5.44 -25.12
C HIS A 72 3.26 4.59 -26.39
N PHE A 73 3.15 3.28 -26.26
CA PHE A 73 3.23 2.32 -27.36
C PHE A 73 1.87 1.79 -27.79
N ASP A 74 0.82 2.08 -27.03
CA ASP A 74 -0.55 1.73 -27.36
C ASP A 74 -1.13 2.75 -28.35
N PRO A 75 -1.45 2.35 -29.60
CA PRO A 75 -2.00 3.27 -30.61
C PRO A 75 -3.37 3.85 -30.22
N ARG A 76 -4.10 3.17 -29.32
CA ARG A 76 -5.42 3.61 -28.83
C ARG A 76 -5.31 4.43 -27.54
N SER A 77 -4.11 4.66 -27.02
CA SER A 77 -3.87 5.39 -25.76
C SER A 77 -4.59 6.76 -25.70
N ASN A 78 -4.56 7.50 -26.82
CA ASN A 78 -5.23 8.80 -26.94
C ASN A 78 -6.76 8.71 -26.98
N GLU A 79 -7.33 7.59 -27.44
CA GLU A 79 -8.77 7.32 -27.44
C GLU A 79 -9.23 6.90 -26.03
N ILE A 80 -8.46 6.01 -25.40
CA ILE A 80 -8.75 5.44 -24.08
C ILE A 80 -8.72 6.53 -23.00
N SER A 81 -7.75 7.44 -23.04
CA SER A 81 -7.57 8.51 -22.04
C SER A 81 -8.57 9.69 -22.16
N GLN A 82 -9.50 9.67 -23.12
CA GLN A 82 -10.43 10.80 -23.32
C GLN A 82 -11.48 10.92 -22.22
N SER A 83 -11.88 9.79 -21.62
CA SER A 83 -12.94 9.79 -20.61
C SER A 83 -12.82 8.59 -19.67
N MET A 84 -13.42 8.73 -18.49
CA MET A 84 -13.52 7.63 -17.53
C MET A 84 -14.25 6.41 -18.13
N GLY A 85 -15.30 6.65 -18.92
CA GLY A 85 -16.06 5.59 -19.57
C GLY A 85 -15.21 4.77 -20.55
N ALA A 86 -14.36 5.44 -21.34
CA ALA A 86 -13.46 4.78 -22.28
C ALA A 86 -12.43 3.89 -21.56
N VAL A 87 -11.81 4.40 -20.48
CA VAL A 87 -10.86 3.61 -19.67
C VAL A 87 -11.53 2.39 -19.04
N ILE A 88 -12.70 2.56 -18.41
CA ILE A 88 -13.43 1.43 -17.78
C ILE A 88 -13.85 0.41 -18.84
N HIS A 89 -14.31 0.86 -20.00
CA HIS A 89 -14.68 -0.02 -21.11
C HIS A 89 -13.49 -0.86 -21.56
N GLU A 90 -12.32 -0.24 -21.73
CA GLU A 90 -11.10 -0.91 -22.17
C GLU A 90 -10.59 -1.90 -21.13
N ILE A 91 -10.59 -1.53 -19.84
CA ILE A 91 -10.31 -2.47 -18.74
C ILE A 91 -11.28 -3.66 -18.80
N GLY A 92 -12.58 -3.41 -18.97
CA GLY A 92 -13.58 -4.45 -19.07
C GLY A 92 -13.38 -5.36 -20.29
N ARG A 93 -12.95 -4.81 -21.43
CA ARG A 93 -12.58 -5.56 -22.63
C ARG A 93 -11.44 -6.52 -22.35
N HIS A 94 -10.37 -6.03 -21.72
CA HIS A 94 -9.23 -6.85 -21.32
C HIS A 94 -9.59 -7.98 -20.35
N PHE A 95 -10.45 -7.72 -19.35
CA PHE A 95 -10.94 -8.77 -18.46
C PHE A 95 -11.79 -9.83 -19.17
N ARG A 96 -12.49 -9.49 -20.26
CA ARG A 96 -13.25 -10.46 -21.08
C ARG A 96 -12.34 -11.31 -21.96
N GLU A 97 -11.29 -10.72 -22.51
CA GLU A 97 -10.34 -11.39 -23.41
C GLU A 97 -9.33 -12.25 -22.66
N GLU A 98 -8.75 -11.75 -21.56
CA GLU A 98 -7.70 -12.42 -20.79
C GLU A 98 -7.98 -12.41 -19.28
N PRO A 99 -9.10 -13.02 -18.81
CA PRO A 99 -9.58 -12.89 -17.43
C PRO A 99 -8.55 -13.30 -16.38
N ALA A 100 -7.87 -14.43 -16.58
CA ALA A 100 -6.89 -14.94 -15.62
C ALA A 100 -5.68 -13.99 -15.47
N LYS A 101 -5.20 -13.41 -16.57
CA LYS A 101 -4.08 -12.48 -16.59
C LYS A 101 -4.43 -11.19 -15.84
N TYR A 102 -5.57 -10.60 -16.15
CA TYR A 102 -6.01 -9.36 -15.52
C TYR A 102 -6.45 -9.56 -14.07
N LEU A 103 -7.04 -10.71 -13.71
CA LEU A 103 -7.34 -11.05 -12.33
C LEU A 103 -6.05 -11.21 -11.50
N LYS A 104 -5.05 -11.93 -12.02
CA LYS A 104 -3.73 -12.03 -11.39
C LYS A 104 -3.07 -10.66 -11.26
N TRP A 105 -3.13 -9.83 -12.30
CA TRP A 105 -2.56 -8.49 -12.28
C TRP A 105 -3.20 -7.63 -11.19
N TYR A 106 -4.53 -7.53 -11.15
CA TYR A 106 -5.21 -6.66 -10.19
C TYR A 106 -5.15 -7.17 -8.74
N LEU A 107 -5.22 -8.49 -8.52
CA LEU A 107 -5.22 -9.06 -7.16
C LEU A 107 -3.82 -9.23 -6.57
N LEU A 108 -2.81 -9.52 -7.38
CA LEU A 108 -1.46 -9.84 -6.91
C LEU A 108 -0.41 -8.94 -7.54
N GLY A 109 -0.42 -8.82 -8.86
CA GLY A 109 0.61 -8.08 -9.61
C GLY A 109 0.73 -6.63 -9.17
N LYS A 110 -0.39 -5.90 -9.07
CA LYS A 110 -0.40 -4.49 -8.66
C LYS A 110 -0.02 -4.29 -7.19
N PRO A 111 -0.57 -5.03 -6.21
CA PRO A 111 -0.06 -4.96 -4.84
C PRO A 111 1.44 -5.26 -4.72
N VAL A 112 1.93 -6.29 -5.39
CA VAL A 112 3.36 -6.65 -5.40
C VAL A 112 4.18 -5.53 -6.06
N ALA A 113 3.74 -4.99 -7.18
CA ALA A 113 4.39 -3.86 -7.84
C ALA A 113 4.43 -2.64 -6.91
N PHE A 114 3.31 -2.26 -6.29
CA PHE A 114 3.22 -1.10 -5.40
C PHE A 114 4.22 -1.18 -4.24
N TRP A 115 4.38 -2.37 -3.66
CA TRP A 115 5.32 -2.61 -2.57
C TRP A 115 6.71 -3.03 -3.03
N SER A 116 7.01 -3.03 -4.34
CA SER A 116 8.32 -3.44 -4.82
C SER A 116 9.41 -2.43 -4.47
N TRP A 117 10.66 -2.92 -4.43
CA TRP A 117 11.83 -2.09 -4.13
C TRP A 117 12.15 -1.09 -5.26
N GLY A 118 12.16 -1.59 -6.49
CA GLY A 118 12.56 -0.83 -7.68
C GLY A 118 11.45 0.09 -8.17
N ILE A 119 11.80 1.32 -8.54
CA ILE A 119 10.83 2.30 -9.03
C ILE A 119 10.59 2.05 -10.53
N VAL A 120 9.42 1.52 -10.87
CA VAL A 120 9.02 1.15 -12.24
C VAL A 120 9.19 2.31 -13.24
N GLN A 121 8.80 3.52 -12.85
CA GLN A 121 8.94 4.74 -13.66
C GLN A 121 10.16 5.58 -13.24
N GLY A 122 11.13 4.96 -12.57
CA GLY A 122 12.39 5.59 -12.18
C GLY A 122 13.49 5.28 -13.20
N ASP A 123 14.68 5.80 -12.95
CA ASP A 123 15.85 5.47 -13.77
C ASP A 123 16.32 4.05 -13.46
N ARG A 124 16.81 3.82 -12.22
CA ARG A 124 17.28 2.52 -11.73
C ARG A 124 17.14 2.39 -10.22
N ASP A 125 16.88 1.17 -9.77
CA ASP A 125 16.92 0.79 -8.36
C ASP A 125 16.05 1.69 -7.47
N ILE A 126 16.63 2.40 -6.50
CA ILE A 126 15.94 3.30 -5.58
C ILE A 126 15.71 4.72 -6.12
N PHE A 127 16.23 5.03 -7.31
CA PHE A 127 16.26 6.40 -7.82
C PHE A 127 15.08 6.70 -8.76
N VAL A 128 14.36 7.78 -8.47
CA VAL A 128 13.27 8.28 -9.32
C VAL A 128 13.83 8.97 -10.57
N TYR A 129 14.94 9.68 -10.43
CA TYR A 129 15.59 10.43 -11.49
C TYR A 129 16.98 9.87 -11.76
N PRO A 130 17.56 10.11 -12.95
CA PRO A 130 18.94 9.76 -13.24
C PRO A 130 19.89 10.42 -12.24
N VAL A 131 20.81 9.64 -11.68
CA VAL A 131 21.81 10.11 -10.73
C VAL A 131 23.20 9.91 -11.34
N LEU A 132 23.94 11.02 -11.51
CA LEU A 132 25.28 11.00 -12.10
C LEU A 132 26.29 10.34 -11.16
N GLU A 133 26.27 10.72 -9.88
CA GLU A 133 27.17 10.19 -8.85
C GLU A 133 26.40 9.93 -7.55
N THR A 134 26.69 8.82 -6.90
CA THR A 134 26.10 8.46 -5.61
C THR A 134 27.04 7.58 -4.81
N PRO A 135 27.13 7.76 -3.48
CA PRO A 135 27.87 6.84 -2.61
C PRO A 135 27.42 5.38 -2.75
N TYR A 136 26.17 5.16 -3.16
CA TYR A 136 25.59 3.83 -3.38
C TYR A 136 26.15 3.07 -4.59
N HIS A 137 26.96 3.70 -5.45
CA HIS A 137 27.61 3.11 -6.63
C HIS A 137 29.12 3.45 -6.63
N GLY A 138 29.88 2.85 -5.72
CA GLY A 138 31.34 3.09 -5.66
C GLY A 138 31.95 3.05 -4.26
N ILE A 139 31.14 3.07 -3.20
CA ILE A 139 31.62 2.89 -1.82
C ILE A 139 31.03 1.60 -1.26
N SER A 140 31.89 0.61 -0.99
CA SER A 140 31.50 -0.75 -0.61
C SER A 140 30.55 -0.82 0.59
N PHE A 141 30.72 0.06 1.57
CA PHE A 141 29.82 0.14 2.73
C PHE A 141 28.38 0.47 2.29
N PHE A 142 28.20 1.49 1.45
CA PHE A 142 26.86 1.89 1.00
C PHE A 142 26.23 0.84 0.09
N GLU A 143 27.01 0.23 -0.80
CA GLU A 143 26.56 -0.90 -1.62
C GLU A 143 26.07 -2.08 -0.76
N MET A 144 26.84 -2.44 0.27
CA MET A 144 26.44 -3.48 1.21
C MET A 144 25.13 -3.12 1.92
N THR A 145 24.98 -1.89 2.43
CA THR A 145 23.74 -1.48 3.10
C THR A 145 22.52 -1.49 2.17
N ARG A 146 22.71 -1.09 0.90
CA ARG A 146 21.67 -1.13 -0.14
C ARG A 146 21.27 -2.55 -0.47
N ASP A 147 22.24 -3.43 -0.69
CA ASP A 147 21.98 -4.82 -1.06
C ASP A 147 21.32 -5.59 0.08
N LEU A 148 21.77 -5.36 1.32
CA LEU A 148 21.12 -5.88 2.52
C LEU A 148 19.66 -5.38 2.62
N SER A 149 19.44 -4.08 2.44
CA SER A 149 18.11 -3.49 2.48
C SER A 149 17.19 -4.07 1.40
N ARG A 150 17.70 -4.26 0.19
CA ARG A 150 16.97 -4.88 -0.93
C ARG A 150 16.59 -6.34 -0.64
N GLN A 151 17.48 -7.11 -0.02
CA GLN A 151 17.20 -8.50 0.37
C GLN A 151 16.16 -8.58 1.50
N LEU A 152 16.30 -7.73 2.53
CA LEU A 152 15.38 -7.69 3.66
C LEU A 152 14.02 -7.08 3.33
N HIS A 153 13.93 -6.29 2.25
CA HIS A 153 12.73 -5.56 1.86
C HIS A 153 11.48 -6.45 1.81
N TRP A 154 11.54 -7.57 1.10
CA TRP A 154 10.38 -8.47 0.99
C TRP A 154 10.05 -9.17 2.30
N VAL A 155 11.05 -9.48 3.13
CA VAL A 155 10.80 -10.02 4.48
C VAL A 155 10.00 -9.01 5.30
N VAL A 156 10.45 -7.75 5.32
CA VAL A 156 9.79 -6.65 6.03
C VAL A 156 8.37 -6.41 5.52
N VAL A 157 8.17 -6.33 4.19
CA VAL A 157 6.85 -6.13 3.59
C VAL A 157 5.91 -7.29 3.93
N CYS A 158 6.36 -8.53 3.84
CA CYS A 158 5.57 -9.70 4.18
C CYS A 158 5.16 -9.72 5.66
N LEU A 159 6.10 -9.41 6.57
CA LEU A 159 5.80 -9.32 8.01
C LEU A 159 4.79 -8.20 8.31
N ALA A 160 4.96 -7.03 7.67
CA ALA A 160 4.04 -5.91 7.82
C ALA A 160 2.63 -6.22 7.28
N ALA A 161 2.54 -6.88 6.12
CA ALA A 161 1.29 -7.33 5.54
C ALA A 161 0.59 -8.36 6.44
N ALA A 162 1.35 -9.34 6.96
CA ALA A 162 0.85 -10.32 7.91
C ALA A 162 0.33 -9.65 9.19
N ALA A 163 1.09 -8.73 9.81
CA ALA A 163 0.61 -7.97 10.97
C ALA A 163 -0.66 -7.17 10.67
N SER A 164 -0.72 -6.52 9.50
CA SER A 164 -1.86 -5.69 9.09
C SER A 164 -3.15 -6.49 8.92
N ILE A 165 -3.04 -7.77 8.55
CA ILE A 165 -4.19 -8.70 8.45
C ILE A 165 -4.50 -9.33 9.81
N LEU A 166 -3.48 -9.82 10.52
CA LEU A 166 -3.66 -10.61 11.73
C LEU A 166 -4.19 -9.81 12.92
N ILE A 167 -3.90 -8.50 13.00
CA ILE A 167 -4.36 -7.62 14.10
C ILE A 167 -5.88 -7.52 14.25
N TRP A 168 -6.63 -7.94 13.21
CA TRP A 168 -8.09 -7.99 13.20
C TRP A 168 -8.64 -9.26 13.85
N PHE A 169 -7.83 -10.32 13.97
CA PHE A 169 -8.27 -11.60 14.52
C PHE A 169 -8.10 -11.64 16.04
N PRO A 170 -9.12 -12.12 16.80
CA PRO A 170 -9.09 -12.15 18.27
C PRO A 170 -7.87 -12.86 18.86
N LEU A 171 -7.39 -13.92 18.20
CA LEU A 171 -6.23 -14.71 18.65
C LEU A 171 -4.97 -13.85 18.79
N TRP A 172 -4.77 -12.93 17.86
CA TRP A 172 -3.59 -12.06 17.81
C TRP A 172 -3.81 -10.79 18.63
N SER A 173 -5.03 -10.24 18.61
CA SER A 173 -5.33 -8.99 19.31
C SER A 173 -5.41 -9.13 20.83
N ARG A 174 -5.72 -10.32 21.37
CA ARG A 174 -5.74 -10.59 22.83
C ARG A 174 -4.36 -10.48 23.50
N SER A 175 -3.27 -10.43 22.73
CA SER A 175 -1.91 -10.28 23.25
C SER A 175 -1.58 -8.83 23.65
N LEU A 176 -2.39 -7.88 23.18
CA LEU A 176 -2.28 -6.45 23.43
C LEU A 176 -3.43 -5.99 24.36
N GLN A 177 -3.17 -4.93 25.12
CA GLN A 177 -4.22 -4.21 25.84
C GLN A 177 -5.17 -3.54 24.84
N MET A 178 -6.46 -3.46 25.18
CA MET A 178 -7.48 -2.93 24.27
C MET A 178 -7.18 -1.49 23.82
N ASP A 179 -6.64 -0.67 24.71
CA ASP A 179 -6.30 0.74 24.43
C ASP A 179 -5.13 0.86 23.43
N SER A 180 -4.23 -0.12 23.39
CA SER A 180 -3.08 -0.15 22.48
C SER A 180 -3.42 -0.69 21.09
N LEU A 181 -4.60 -1.27 20.88
CA LEU A 181 -4.98 -1.87 19.59
C LEU A 181 -5.42 -0.84 18.54
N MET A 182 -5.83 0.35 18.96
CA MET A 182 -6.39 1.35 18.05
C MET A 182 -5.34 1.83 17.04
N VAL A 183 -4.15 2.18 17.50
CA VAL A 183 -3.05 2.67 16.67
C VAL A 183 -2.63 1.67 15.58
N PRO A 184 -2.26 0.40 15.90
CA PRO A 184 -1.85 -0.56 14.87
C PRO A 184 -2.99 -0.91 13.91
N ARG A 185 -4.27 -0.87 14.35
CA ARG A 185 -5.42 -1.06 13.46
C ARG A 185 -5.63 0.11 12.50
N LEU A 186 -5.40 1.34 12.95
CA LEU A 186 -5.44 2.51 12.07
C LEU A 186 -4.29 2.47 11.06
N ILE A 187 -3.08 2.11 11.48
CA ILE A 187 -1.94 1.92 10.58
C ILE A 187 -2.23 0.80 9.58
N ALA A 188 -2.74 -0.35 10.03
CA ALA A 188 -3.14 -1.45 9.16
C ALA A 188 -4.18 -1.02 8.12
N LEU A 189 -5.23 -0.30 8.55
CA LEU A 189 -6.22 0.25 7.62
C LEU A 189 -5.59 1.18 6.59
N LEU A 190 -4.67 2.05 7.01
CA LEU A 190 -4.01 2.98 6.11
C LEU A 190 -3.18 2.22 5.05
N LEU A 191 -2.38 1.25 5.46
CA LEU A 191 -1.56 0.45 4.55
C LEU A 191 -2.42 -0.38 3.58
N LEU A 192 -3.50 -1.00 4.09
CA LEU A 192 -4.46 -1.72 3.26
C LEU A 192 -5.19 -0.79 2.29
N TYR A 193 -5.61 0.40 2.75
CA TYR A 193 -6.24 1.41 1.91
C TYR A 193 -5.32 1.83 0.76
N PHE A 194 -4.07 2.19 1.04
CA PHE A 194 -3.11 2.58 -0.01
C PHE A 194 -2.83 1.42 -0.98
N THR A 195 -2.72 0.20 -0.47
CA THR A 195 -2.55 -1.00 -1.31
C THR A 195 -3.73 -1.18 -2.25
N LEU A 196 -4.97 -1.11 -1.73
CA LEU A 196 -6.20 -1.28 -2.53
C LEU A 196 -6.37 -0.14 -3.54
N LEU A 197 -6.11 1.11 -3.13
CA LEU A 197 -6.15 2.27 -4.00
C LEU A 197 -5.24 2.09 -5.22
N HIS A 198 -4.02 1.60 -5.00
CA HIS A 198 -3.04 1.35 -6.05
C HIS A 198 -3.24 0.02 -6.80
N ALA A 199 -3.97 -0.92 -6.20
CA ALA A 199 -4.44 -2.12 -6.87
C ALA A 199 -5.58 -1.81 -7.87
N VAL A 200 -6.41 -0.80 -7.58
CA VAL A 200 -7.39 -0.31 -8.57
C VAL A 200 -6.70 0.57 -9.60
N GLY A 201 -5.89 1.53 -9.16
CA GLY A 201 -5.17 2.49 -9.99
C GLY A 201 -3.84 1.99 -10.56
N LEU A 202 -2.88 2.92 -10.63
CA LEU A 202 -1.51 2.70 -11.08
C LEU A 202 -0.61 2.36 -9.87
N PRO A 203 -0.01 1.17 -9.80
CA PRO A 203 0.80 0.76 -8.64
C PRO A 203 2.23 1.29 -8.68
N CYS A 204 2.41 2.62 -8.64
CA CYS A 204 3.73 3.24 -8.62
C CYS A 204 4.43 3.09 -7.25
N PRO A 205 5.59 2.41 -7.16
CA PRO A 205 6.29 2.17 -5.89
C PRO A 205 6.76 3.45 -5.17
N ARG A 206 6.98 4.53 -5.92
CA ARG A 206 7.38 5.83 -5.34
C ARG A 206 6.37 6.36 -4.31
N TYR A 207 5.08 6.02 -4.44
CA TYR A 207 4.06 6.43 -3.49
C TYR A 207 4.04 5.60 -2.21
N ALA A 208 4.76 4.46 -2.17
CA ALA A 208 4.95 3.68 -0.96
C ALA A 208 6.08 4.24 -0.05
N VAL A 209 6.93 5.13 -0.57
CA VAL A 209 8.08 5.70 0.19
C VAL A 209 7.65 6.37 1.50
N PRO A 210 6.62 7.25 1.55
CA PRO A 210 6.16 7.87 2.79
C PRO A 210 5.55 6.86 3.78
N LEU A 211 5.14 5.67 3.31
CA LEU A 211 4.53 4.63 4.12
C LEU A 211 5.58 3.72 4.79
N ARG A 212 6.84 3.75 4.34
CA ARG A 212 7.91 2.85 4.82
C ARG A 212 8.08 2.83 6.35
N PRO A 213 8.05 3.97 7.08
CA PRO A 213 8.14 3.94 8.54
C PRO A 213 7.01 3.13 9.19
N LEU A 214 5.80 3.21 8.63
CA LEU A 214 4.65 2.45 9.10
C LEU A 214 4.77 0.97 8.79
N VAL A 215 5.31 0.63 7.60
CA VAL A 215 5.65 -0.75 7.22
C VAL A 215 6.66 -1.33 8.22
N PHE A 216 7.74 -0.60 8.55
CA PHE A 216 8.70 -1.06 9.55
C PHE A 216 8.04 -1.29 10.91
N GLY A 217 7.22 -0.35 11.39
CA GLY A 217 6.48 -0.51 12.65
C GLY A 217 5.59 -1.76 12.67
N MET A 218 4.86 -2.02 11.58
CA MET A 218 4.02 -3.21 11.47
C MET A 218 4.84 -4.51 11.31
N ALA A 219 5.99 -4.45 10.63
CA ALA A 219 6.90 -5.59 10.52
C ALA A 219 7.47 -6.01 11.88
N PHE A 220 7.83 -5.05 12.75
CA PHE A 220 8.25 -5.33 14.13
C PHE A 220 7.11 -5.83 15.02
N LEU A 221 5.88 -5.38 14.76
CA LEU A 221 4.71 -5.82 15.52
C LEU A 221 4.46 -7.33 15.34
N PHE A 222 4.66 -7.87 14.14
CA PHE A 222 4.42 -9.30 13.88
C PHE A 222 5.17 -10.26 14.83
N PRO A 223 6.52 -10.24 14.93
CA PRO A 223 7.25 -11.15 15.80
C PRO A 223 6.93 -10.90 17.27
N PHE A 224 6.61 -9.66 17.67
CA PHE A 224 6.16 -9.35 19.02
C PHE A 224 4.84 -10.06 19.37
N LEU A 225 3.85 -10.00 18.47
CA LEU A 225 2.58 -10.70 18.65
C LEU A 225 2.78 -12.23 18.66
N ALA A 226 3.62 -12.74 17.76
CA ALA A 226 3.92 -14.17 17.67
C ALA A 226 4.62 -14.69 18.94
N GLY A 227 5.63 -13.98 19.44
CA GLY A 227 6.36 -14.32 20.67
C GLY A 227 5.43 -14.40 21.88
N LYS A 228 4.55 -13.40 22.07
CA LYS A 228 3.54 -13.44 23.14
C LYS A 228 2.57 -14.61 23.03
N LEU A 229 2.18 -14.98 21.81
CA LEU A 229 1.28 -16.11 21.60
C LEU A 229 1.96 -17.44 21.98
N ILE A 230 3.25 -17.59 21.66
CA ILE A 230 4.06 -18.77 22.00
C ILE A 230 4.26 -18.86 23.52
N SER A 231 4.66 -17.76 24.19
CA SER A 231 4.86 -17.75 25.64
C SER A 231 3.60 -18.12 26.44
N ARG A 232 2.41 -17.77 25.94
CA ARG A 232 1.14 -18.17 26.57
C ARG A 232 0.84 -19.67 26.48
N LYS A 233 1.39 -20.38 25.50
CA LYS A 233 1.20 -21.82 25.31
C LYS A 233 2.14 -22.68 26.17
N HIS A 234 3.18 -22.08 26.75
CA HIS A 234 4.11 -22.75 27.65
C HIS A 234 3.87 -22.33 29.11
N PRO A 235 2.97 -23.00 29.85
CA PRO A 235 2.84 -22.81 31.28
C PRO A 235 4.00 -23.55 31.97
N ILE A 236 5.22 -23.02 31.88
CA ILE A 236 6.38 -23.60 32.58
C ILE A 236 6.27 -23.35 34.10
N ASP A 237 5.43 -22.41 34.55
CA ASP A 237 5.37 -22.01 35.96
C ASP A 237 4.26 -22.68 36.79
N ARG A 238 3.50 -23.66 36.27
CA ARG A 238 2.47 -24.36 37.09
C ARG A 238 3.00 -25.51 37.95
N PHE A 239 4.24 -25.94 37.76
CA PHE A 239 4.80 -27.10 38.48
C PHE A 239 5.75 -26.73 39.64
N ALA A 240 5.96 -25.44 39.92
CA ALA A 240 6.83 -25.01 41.01
C ALA A 240 6.08 -24.74 42.33
N ASP A 241 4.74 -24.64 42.32
CA ASP A 241 3.93 -24.34 43.52
C ASP A 241 3.24 -25.58 44.13
N GLU A 242 3.23 -26.73 43.46
CA GLU A 242 2.59 -27.96 43.97
C GLU A 242 3.55 -28.88 44.76
N SER A 243 4.83 -28.51 44.93
CA SER A 243 5.82 -29.27 45.71
C SER A 243 6.11 -28.69 47.11
N ALA A 244 5.33 -27.71 47.56
CA ALA A 244 5.47 -27.06 48.86
C ALA A 244 4.30 -27.33 49.84
N VAL A 245 3.57 -28.44 49.68
CA VAL A 245 2.54 -28.90 50.63
C VAL A 245 2.85 -30.31 51.11
#